data_AF-A0A955ZSH4-F1
#
_entry.id   AF-A0A955ZSH4-F1
#
_cell.length_a   1.000
_cell.length_b   1.000
_cell.length_c   1.000
_cell.angle_alpha   90.00
_cell.angle_beta   90.00
_cell.angle_gamma   90.00
#
_symmetry.space_group_name_H-M   'P 1'
#
loop_
_entity.id
_entity.type
_entity.pdbx_description
1 polymer ?
#
loop_
_entity_poly.entity_id
_entity_poly.type
_entity_poly.pdbx_seq_one_letter_code
_entity_poly.pdbx_strand_id
1 'polypeptide(L)' 'FKFGYQVDNHAVNTVPKECLIRITKAEDGGIGGRGPWEPVRTGFTPGQENEFMIKWLKGDHIKIKV' A
#
# COMPACT_ATOMS: atom_id res chain seq x y z
N PHE A 1 -14.90 -31.59 10.75
CA PHE A 1 -13.79 -30.74 10.27
C PHE A 1 -13.88 -30.61 8.75
N LYS A 2 -13.81 -29.40 8.19
CA LYS A 2 -13.60 -29.16 6.75
C LYS A 2 -12.22 -28.55 6.57
N PHE A 3 -11.34 -29.22 5.81
CA PHE A 3 -10.11 -28.60 5.34
C PHE A 3 -10.42 -27.57 4.24
N GLY A 4 -9.66 -26.48 4.18
CA GLY A 4 -9.83 -25.41 3.18
C GLY A 4 -10.93 -24.38 3.45
N TYR A 5 -11.76 -24.54 4.49
CA TYR A 5 -12.80 -23.56 4.82
C TYR A 5 -12.31 -22.54 5.87
N GLN A 6 -11.86 -21.37 5.42
CA GLN A 6 -11.56 -20.23 6.29
C GLN A 6 -12.80 -19.33 6.43
N VAL A 7 -13.35 -19.23 7.66
CA VAL A 7 -14.62 -18.54 7.95
C VAL A 7 -14.66 -17.12 7.43
N ASP A 8 -13.60 -16.33 7.62
CA ASP A 8 -13.56 -14.92 7.23
C ASP A 8 -13.72 -14.70 5.70
N ASN A 9 -13.11 -15.59 4.92
CA ASN A 9 -13.19 -15.57 3.46
C ASN A 9 -14.49 -16.22 2.94
N HIS A 10 -14.87 -17.38 3.48
CA HIS A 10 -15.87 -18.28 2.89
C HIS A 10 -17.22 -18.33 3.62
N ALA A 11 -17.39 -17.57 4.71
CA ALA A 11 -18.69 -17.35 5.35
C ALA A 11 -19.24 -15.96 5.02
N VAL A 12 -20.53 -15.78 5.31
CA VAL A 12 -21.09 -14.45 5.52
C VAL A 12 -20.59 -13.96 6.89
N ASN A 13 -19.54 -13.15 6.87
CA ASN A 13 -19.10 -12.36 8.01
C ASN A 13 -19.71 -10.95 7.91
N THR A 14 -19.63 -10.17 9.00
CA THR A 14 -20.16 -8.80 9.07
C THR A 14 -19.35 -7.77 8.29
N VAL A 15 -18.36 -8.21 7.50
CA VAL A 15 -17.59 -7.37 6.59
C VAL A 15 -18.49 -7.00 5.39
N PRO A 16 -18.58 -5.73 4.97
CA PRO A 16 -19.38 -5.34 3.83
C PRO A 16 -18.79 -5.90 2.53
N LYS A 17 -19.31 -7.05 2.07
CA LYS A 17 -18.90 -7.70 0.81
C LYS A 17 -19.51 -7.04 -0.44
N GLU A 18 -20.47 -6.13 -0.25
CA GLU A 18 -20.94 -5.15 -1.24
C GLU A 18 -20.81 -3.75 -0.63
N CYS A 19 -19.61 -3.18 -0.72
CA CYS A 19 -19.33 -1.89 -0.13
C CYS A 19 -19.70 -0.75 -1.09
N LEU A 20 -20.65 0.12 -0.72
CA LEU A 20 -20.92 1.36 -1.45
C LEU A 20 -19.72 2.30 -1.31
N ILE A 21 -18.83 2.28 -2.30
CA ILE A 21 -17.63 3.13 -2.34
C ILE A 21 -17.86 4.38 -3.19
N ARG A 22 -17.32 5.51 -2.72
CA ARG A 22 -17.30 6.78 -3.46
C ARG A 22 -15.89 7.02 -3.98
N ILE A 23 -15.68 6.91 -5.29
CA ILE A 23 -14.43 7.30 -5.93
C ILE A 23 -14.41 8.82 -6.07
N THR A 24 -13.33 9.46 -5.63
CA THR A 24 -13.01 10.86 -5.98
C THR A 24 -11.57 10.97 -6.39
N LYS A 25 -11.28 11.95 -7.26
CA LYS A 25 -9.93 12.36 -7.63
C LYS A 25 -9.11 12.64 -6.35
N ALA A 26 -7.92 12.05 -6.26
CA ALA A 26 -7.00 12.29 -5.14
C ALA A 26 -6.24 13.62 -5.33
N GLU A 27 -5.54 13.77 -6.44
CA GLU A 27 -4.72 14.95 -6.78
C GLU A 27 -4.44 15.05 -8.30
N ASP A 28 -3.55 15.95 -8.71
CA ASP A 28 -3.11 16.22 -10.08
C ASP A 28 -1.64 15.80 -10.30
N GLY A 29 -1.31 14.91 -11.25
CA GLY A 29 0.01 14.25 -11.38
C GLY A 29 0.84 14.42 -12.69
N GLY A 30 2.06 14.98 -12.64
CA GLY A 30 3.00 15.28 -13.76
C GLY A 30 3.42 16.77 -13.84
N ILE A 31 3.17 17.48 -14.97
CA ILE A 31 3.34 18.95 -15.14
C ILE A 31 2.14 19.59 -15.92
N GLY A 32 1.31 20.45 -15.30
CA GLY A 32 0.15 21.20 -15.86
C GLY A 32 -1.26 20.54 -15.83
N GLY A 33 -2.03 20.66 -14.74
CA GLY A 33 -3.08 19.66 -14.38
C GLY A 33 -2.46 18.41 -13.77
N ARG A 34 -1.25 18.65 -13.28
CA ARG A 34 -0.28 17.64 -13.04
C ARG A 34 0.88 18.34 -12.33
N GLY A 35 1.18 17.96 -11.08
CA GLY A 35 2.42 18.24 -10.36
C GLY A 35 3.06 16.89 -10.01
N PRO A 36 4.35 16.75 -9.66
CA PRO A 36 4.90 15.42 -9.33
C PRO A 36 4.05 14.81 -8.19
N TRP A 37 3.25 13.77 -8.47
CA TRP A 37 2.18 13.36 -7.53
C TRP A 37 2.77 12.80 -6.24
N GLU A 38 2.04 12.91 -5.14
CA GLU A 38 2.59 12.70 -3.81
C GLU A 38 3.32 11.36 -3.62
N PRO A 39 2.84 10.20 -4.14
CA PRO A 39 3.58 8.93 -4.07
C PRO A 39 5.00 9.01 -4.66
N VAL A 40 5.20 9.76 -5.75
CA VAL A 40 6.52 10.02 -6.33
C VAL A 40 7.36 10.91 -5.43
N ARG A 41 6.77 11.91 -4.78
CA ARG A 41 7.46 12.81 -3.84
C ARG A 41 7.88 12.13 -2.55
N THR A 42 7.11 11.13 -2.08
CA THR A 42 7.45 10.39 -0.86
C THR A 42 8.77 9.63 -0.97
N GLY A 43 9.15 9.22 -2.18
CA GLY A 43 10.28 8.31 -2.42
C GLY A 43 10.06 6.86 -1.96
N PHE A 44 8.81 6.43 -1.88
CA PHE A 44 8.40 5.03 -1.73
C PHE A 44 7.99 4.38 -3.06
N THR A 45 8.36 4.99 -4.19
CA THR A 45 8.08 4.49 -5.55
C THR A 45 9.36 3.97 -6.22
N PRO A 46 9.27 2.92 -7.06
CA PRO A 46 10.43 2.39 -7.78
C PRO A 46 11.10 3.46 -8.67
N GLY A 47 12.43 3.54 -8.62
CA GLY A 47 13.24 4.50 -9.36
C GLY A 47 13.36 5.90 -8.73
N GLN A 48 12.71 6.15 -7.59
CA GLN A 48 12.85 7.38 -6.80
C GLN A 48 12.99 7.08 -5.30
N GLU A 49 13.63 5.97 -4.95
CA GLU A 49 13.75 5.46 -3.58
C GLU A 49 14.48 6.44 -2.65
N ASN A 50 13.82 6.83 -1.55
CA ASN A 50 14.46 7.58 -0.48
C ASN A 50 15.36 6.67 0.40
N GLU A 51 16.16 7.26 1.28
CA GLU A 51 17.03 6.48 2.20
C GLU A 51 16.28 5.45 3.06
N PHE A 52 15.04 5.74 3.45
CA PHE A 52 14.22 4.80 4.21
C PHE A 52 13.89 3.59 3.35
N MET A 53 13.40 3.80 2.13
CA MET A 53 13.07 2.74 1.18
C MET A 53 14.30 1.90 0.83
N ILE A 54 15.47 2.51 0.66
CA ILE A 54 16.74 1.81 0.43
C ILE A 54 17.11 0.92 1.64
N LYS A 55 16.93 1.41 2.88
CA LYS A 55 17.14 0.62 4.10
C LYS A 55 16.11 -0.50 4.25
N TRP A 56 14.86 -0.25 3.87
CA TRP A 56 13.78 -1.25 3.87
C TRP A 56 14.07 -2.39 2.90
N LEU A 57 14.42 -2.07 1.65
CA LEU A 57 14.79 -3.04 0.61
C LEU A 57 15.99 -3.92 1.00
N LYS A 58 16.91 -3.40 1.83
CA LYS A 58 18.07 -4.14 2.36
C LYS A 58 17.78 -4.92 3.64
N GLY A 59 16.66 -4.67 4.31
CA GLY A 59 16.39 -5.17 5.67
C GLY A 59 17.15 -4.43 6.79
N ASP A 60 17.85 -3.33 6.47
CA ASP A 60 18.80 -2.62 7.35
C ASP A 60 18.14 -1.78 8.47
N HIS A 61 16.81 -1.74 8.56
CA HIS A 61 16.11 -0.99 9.60
C HIS A 61 16.31 -1.54 11.01
N ILE A 62 16.55 -2.85 11.15
CA ILE A 62 16.69 -3.50 12.45
C ILE A 62 18.12 -4.05 12.57
N LYS A 63 18.91 -3.44 13.46
CA LYS A 63 20.20 -4.01 13.86
C LYS A 63 19.98 -5.02 14.97
N ILE A 64 20.02 -6.30 14.62
CA ILE A 64 20.10 -7.39 15.60
C ILE A 64 21.49 -7.32 16.25
N LYS A 65 21.54 -7.17 17.57
CA LYS A 65 22.77 -7.40 18.34
C LYS A 65 22.92 -8.91 18.52
N VAL A 66 24.07 -9.43 18.08
CA VAL A 66 24.56 -10.78 18.37
C VAL A 66 25.46 -10.70 19.60
#